data_AF-A0A1G2N072-F1
#
_entry.id   AF-A0A1G2N072-F1
#
_cell.length_a   1.000
_cell.length_b   1.000
_cell.length_c   1.000
_cell.angle_alpha   90.00
_cell.angle_beta   90.00
_cell.angle_gamma   90.00
#
_symmetry.space_group_name_H-M   'P 1'
#
loop_
_entity.id
_entity.type
_entity.pdbx_description
1 polymer ?
#
loop_
_entity_poly.entity_id
_entity_poly.type
_entity_poly.pdbx_seq_one_letter_code
_entity_poly.pdbx_strand_id
1 'polypeptide(L)'
;MKKYTRGFTLIELLVVIAIIGILSSVVLVSLNSARAKGKDAKLMVEMNGLRTVLETGYTTAYNTTLLTTTATSMAITAGTGDALPYVASILQAGNTADNALRGEISGTAFIFYARLPSKPAAGVAAGDIYCVDSVGYSGPTKTPVTLASHFSTTADLATFTCP
;
A
#
# COMPACT_ATOMS: atom_id res chain seq x y z
N MET A 1 -59.88 17.23 23.67
CA MET A 1 -58.64 16.76 24.35
C MET A 1 -57.48 17.65 23.89
N LYS A 2 -56.90 18.46 24.79
CA LYS A 2 -55.76 19.34 24.47
C LYS A 2 -54.48 18.50 24.39
N LYS A 3 -53.86 18.41 23.21
CA LYS A 3 -52.54 17.80 23.03
C LYS A 3 -51.48 18.79 23.54
N TYR A 4 -50.76 18.43 24.58
CA TYR A 4 -49.55 19.15 25.00
C TYR A 4 -48.42 18.83 24.00
N THR A 5 -48.11 19.77 23.13
CA THR A 5 -46.88 19.73 22.32
C THR A 5 -45.70 20.04 23.24
N ARG A 6 -44.98 19.01 23.68
CA ARG A 6 -43.74 19.18 24.44
C ARG A 6 -42.65 19.66 23.47
N GLY A 7 -42.12 20.86 23.70
CA GLY A 7 -40.96 21.37 22.98
C GLY A 7 -39.67 20.78 23.57
N PHE A 8 -38.68 20.57 22.72
CA PHE A 8 -37.32 20.18 23.13
C PHE A 8 -36.70 21.34 23.93
N THR A 9 -36.09 21.04 25.08
CA THR A 9 -35.38 22.06 25.85
C THR A 9 -34.00 22.32 25.26
N LEU A 10 -33.51 23.56 25.38
CA LEU A 10 -32.17 23.93 24.90
C LEU A 10 -31.08 23.10 25.61
N ILE A 11 -31.29 22.74 26.88
CA ILE A 11 -30.35 21.94 27.64
C ILE A 11 -30.29 20.49 27.15
N GLU A 12 -31.41 19.91 26.71
CA GLU A 12 -31.46 18.57 26.11
C GLU A 12 -30.66 18.54 24.81
N LEU A 13 -30.79 19.55 23.95
CA LEU A 13 -29.97 19.61 22.72
C LEU A 13 -28.49 19.85 23.01
N LEU A 14 -28.17 20.67 24.01
CA LEU A 14 -26.78 20.97 24.40
C LEU A 14 -26.06 19.73 24.93
N VAL A 15 -26.72 18.92 25.77
CA VAL A 15 -26.15 17.65 26.27
C VAL A 15 -25.91 16.66 25.14
N VAL A 16 -26.82 16.56 24.18
CA VAL A 16 -26.70 15.59 23.07
C VAL A 16 -25.49 15.89 22.19
N ILE A 17 -25.30 17.15 21.79
CA ILE A 17 -24.13 17.52 20.98
C ILE A 17 -22.82 17.34 21.76
N ALA A 18 -22.84 17.55 23.08
CA ALA A 18 -21.68 17.32 23.94
C ALA A 18 -21.29 15.82 23.97
N ILE A 19 -22.27 14.92 24.12
CA ILE A 19 -22.03 13.47 24.12
C ILE A 19 -21.56 12.99 22.73
N ILE A 20 -22.20 13.44 21.65
CA ILE A 20 -21.78 13.11 20.27
C ILE A 20 -20.35 13.59 20.02
N GLY A 21 -19.97 14.78 20.52
CA GLY A 21 -18.60 15.29 20.43
C GLY A 21 -17.58 14.36 21.08
N ILE A 22 -17.84 13.88 22.30
CA ILE A 22 -16.95 12.96 23.01
C ILE A 22 -16.86 11.62 22.27
N LEU A 23 -18.00 11.02 21.90
CA LEU A 23 -18.02 9.73 21.23
C LEU A 23 -17.37 9.77 19.83
N SER A 24 -17.58 10.84 19.08
CA SER A 24 -17.00 10.99 17.73
C SER A 24 -15.47 11.12 17.76
N SER A 25 -14.90 11.74 18.80
CA SER A 25 -13.44 11.87 18.93
C SER A 25 -12.72 10.52 19.04
N VAL A 26 -13.29 9.58 19.81
CA VAL A 26 -12.73 8.24 19.99
C VAL A 26 -12.88 7.40 18.72
N VAL A 27 -14.04 7.49 18.07
CA VAL A 27 -14.33 6.74 16.84
C VAL A 27 -13.40 7.15 15.69
N LEU A 28 -13.08 8.44 15.54
CA LEU A 28 -12.24 8.93 14.45
C LEU A 28 -10.83 8.32 14.45
N VAL A 29 -10.20 8.16 15.62
CA VAL A 29 -8.87 7.54 15.73
C VAL A 29 -8.91 6.09 15.27
N SER A 30 -9.91 5.32 15.72
CA SER A 30 -10.08 3.92 15.34
C SER A 30 -10.35 3.75 13.84
N LEU A 31 -11.17 4.64 13.26
CA LEU A 31 -11.53 4.63 11.85
C LEU A 31 -10.34 4.95 10.94
N ASN A 32 -9.46 5.88 11.34
CA ASN A 32 -8.29 6.22 10.55
C ASN A 32 -7.32 5.03 10.44
N SER A 33 -7.07 4.32 11.54
CA SER A 33 -6.26 3.09 11.53
C SER A 33 -6.91 1.98 10.70
N ALA A 34 -8.22 1.78 10.85
CA ALA A 34 -8.96 0.76 10.08
C ALA A 34 -8.92 1.04 8.57
N ARG A 35 -9.06 2.30 8.15
CA ARG A 35 -8.93 2.72 6.74
C ARG A 35 -7.54 2.45 6.20
N ALA A 36 -6.49 2.72 6.98
CA ALA A 36 -5.13 2.43 6.57
C ALA A 36 -4.89 0.92 6.39
N LYS A 37 -5.35 0.08 7.33
CA LYS A 37 -5.30 -1.39 7.21
C LYS A 37 -6.12 -1.93 6.04
N GLY A 38 -7.25 -1.30 5.71
CA GLY A 38 -8.02 -1.66 4.51
C GLY A 38 -7.26 -1.37 3.21
N LYS A 39 -6.49 -0.27 3.19
CA LYS A 39 -5.58 0.05 2.07
C LYS A 39 -4.42 -0.94 2.00
N ASP A 40 -3.85 -1.36 3.12
CA ASP A 40 -2.83 -2.41 3.17
C ASP A 40 -3.34 -3.72 2.54
N ALA A 41 -4.54 -4.19 2.90
CA ALA A 41 -5.12 -5.40 2.32
C ALA A 41 -5.30 -5.28 0.80
N LYS A 42 -5.76 -4.11 0.33
CA LYS A 42 -5.87 -3.83 -1.11
C LYS A 42 -4.51 -3.87 -1.80
N LEU A 43 -3.47 -3.28 -1.19
CA LEU A 43 -2.10 -3.32 -1.68
C LEU A 43 -1.62 -4.75 -1.90
N MET A 44 -1.80 -5.60 -0.89
CA MET A 44 -1.36 -7.00 -0.92
C MET A 44 -2.05 -7.77 -2.04
N VAL A 45 -3.37 -7.60 -2.22
CA VAL A 45 -4.12 -8.26 -3.30
C VAL A 45 -3.60 -7.82 -4.66
N GLU A 46 -3.38 -6.52 -4.86
CA GLU A 46 -2.90 -6.00 -6.13
C GLU A 46 -1.45 -6.43 -6.43
N MET A 47 -0.54 -6.42 -5.46
CA MET A 47 0.83 -6.91 -5.66
C MET A 47 0.87 -8.40 -6.04
N ASN A 48 0.02 -9.22 -5.44
CA ASN A 48 -0.12 -10.62 -5.84
C ASN A 48 -0.75 -10.75 -7.24
N GLY A 49 -1.69 -9.87 -7.61
CA GLY A 49 -2.22 -9.78 -8.97
C GLY A 49 -1.14 -9.50 -10.02
N LEU A 50 -0.19 -8.58 -9.72
CA LEU A 50 0.95 -8.30 -10.61
C LEU A 50 1.79 -9.54 -10.86
N ARG A 51 2.09 -10.29 -9.79
CA ARG A 51 2.81 -11.55 -9.90
C ARG A 51 2.09 -12.54 -10.82
N THR A 52 0.78 -12.74 -10.64
CA THR A 52 -0.01 -13.62 -11.52
C THR A 52 0.07 -13.21 -12.99
N VAL A 53 -0.01 -11.90 -13.28
CA VAL A 53 0.09 -11.38 -14.65
C VAL A 53 1.46 -11.69 -15.25
N LEU A 54 2.54 -11.48 -14.48
CA LEU A 54 3.90 -11.74 -14.94
C LEU A 54 4.18 -13.23 -15.12
N GLU A 55 3.72 -14.08 -14.19
CA GLU A 55 3.83 -15.53 -14.29
C GLU A 55 3.04 -16.09 -15.48
N THR A 56 1.85 -15.54 -15.77
CA THR A 56 1.04 -15.96 -16.94
C THR A 56 1.73 -15.61 -18.26
N GLY A 57 2.49 -14.52 -18.31
CA GLY A 57 3.25 -14.11 -19.49
C GLY A 57 4.62 -14.79 -19.65
N TYR A 58 5.05 -15.60 -18.68
CA TYR A 58 6.38 -16.21 -18.69
C TYR A 58 6.42 -17.45 -19.58
N THR A 59 7.27 -17.43 -20.61
CA THR A 59 7.49 -18.57 -21.52
C THR A 59 8.96 -18.99 -21.56
N THR A 60 9.84 -18.02 -21.79
CA THR A 60 11.30 -18.19 -21.72
C THR A 60 11.95 -16.98 -21.05
N ALA A 61 11.29 -15.83 -21.12
CA ALA A 61 11.64 -14.66 -20.34
C ALA A 61 10.40 -13.85 -19.96
N TYR A 62 10.47 -13.12 -18.84
CA TYR A 62 9.50 -12.07 -18.51
C TYR A 62 9.64 -10.90 -19.46
N ASN A 63 8.51 -10.27 -19.79
CA ASN A 63 8.52 -9.05 -20.56
C ASN A 63 8.97 -7.87 -19.68
N THR A 64 10.22 -7.48 -19.81
CA THR A 64 10.82 -6.39 -19.04
C THR A 64 10.25 -5.02 -19.37
N THR A 65 9.56 -4.86 -20.51
CA THR A 65 8.89 -3.59 -20.86
C THR A 65 7.65 -3.29 -20.01
N LEU A 66 7.12 -4.29 -19.29
CA LEU A 66 6.01 -4.12 -18.35
C LEU A 66 6.42 -3.32 -17.10
N LEU A 67 7.71 -3.15 -16.88
CA LEU A 67 8.30 -2.45 -15.75
C LEU A 67 9.37 -1.49 -16.25
N THR A 68 9.02 -0.23 -16.44
CA THR A 68 10.03 0.80 -16.69
C THR A 68 10.57 1.28 -15.35
N THR A 69 11.76 0.78 -14.99
CA THR A 69 12.51 1.20 -13.82
C THR A 69 13.31 2.47 -14.17
N THR A 70 12.76 3.65 -13.87
CA THR A 70 13.63 4.81 -13.59
C THR A 70 13.84 4.90 -12.10
N ALA A 71 15.03 5.34 -11.68
CA ALA A 71 15.49 5.36 -10.29
C ALA A 71 14.54 6.03 -9.29
N THR A 72 13.55 6.79 -9.78
CA THR A 72 12.63 7.61 -9.01
C THR A 72 11.15 7.25 -9.18
N SER A 73 10.79 6.32 -10.05
CA SER A 73 9.39 5.93 -10.29
C SER A 73 9.32 4.65 -11.10
N MET A 74 8.61 3.65 -10.61
CA MET A 74 8.14 2.60 -11.51
C MET A 74 6.95 3.11 -12.28
N ALA A 75 6.95 2.97 -13.60
CA ALA A 75 5.69 2.90 -14.33
C ALA A 75 5.43 1.41 -14.59
N ILE A 76 4.44 0.84 -13.90
CA ILE A 76 3.91 -0.46 -14.31
C ILE A 76 3.03 -0.17 -15.52
N THR A 77 3.64 -0.24 -16.71
CA THR A 77 2.91 -0.23 -17.96
C THR A 77 2.52 -1.67 -18.22
N ALA A 78 1.56 -2.18 -17.43
CA ALA A 78 0.95 -3.45 -17.76
C ALA A 78 0.43 -3.31 -19.21
N GLY A 79 0.96 -4.11 -20.13
CA GLY A 79 0.60 -4.10 -21.55
C GLY A 79 -0.83 -4.58 -21.83
N THR A 80 -1.71 -4.53 -20.83
CA THR A 80 -3.14 -4.81 -20.90
C THR A 80 -3.83 -3.68 -20.14
N GLY A 81 -4.98 -3.21 -20.61
CA GLY A 81 -5.73 -2.07 -20.06
C GLY A 81 -6.23 -2.24 -18.61
N ASP A 82 -5.62 -3.12 -17.83
CA ASP A 82 -5.91 -3.45 -16.45
C ASP A 82 -4.78 -2.92 -15.54
N ALA A 83 -4.49 -1.62 -15.62
CA ALA A 83 -3.66 -0.99 -14.60
C ALA A 83 -4.37 -1.17 -13.25
N LEU A 84 -3.78 -1.97 -12.35
CA LEU A 84 -4.30 -2.16 -11.01
C LEU A 84 -4.46 -0.78 -10.35
N PRO A 85 -5.70 -0.33 -10.10
CA PRO A 85 -6.00 1.08 -9.95
C PRO A 85 -5.37 1.68 -8.69
N TYR A 86 -5.06 0.86 -7.68
CA TYR A 86 -4.46 1.35 -6.45
C TYR A 86 -2.93 1.35 -6.48
N VAL A 87 -2.30 0.37 -7.13
CA VAL A 87 -0.88 0.41 -7.53
C VAL A 87 -0.60 1.66 -8.37
N ALA A 88 -1.40 1.94 -9.40
CA ALA A 88 -1.26 3.16 -10.21
C ALA A 88 -1.41 4.46 -9.40
N SER A 89 -2.21 4.43 -8.32
CA SER A 89 -2.38 5.57 -7.42
C SER A 89 -1.20 5.77 -6.46
N ILE A 90 -0.53 4.69 -6.02
CA ILE A 90 0.69 4.76 -5.20
C ILE A 90 1.86 5.29 -6.03
N LEU A 91 1.95 4.90 -7.30
CA LEU A 91 2.98 5.41 -8.22
C LEU A 91 2.87 6.93 -8.47
N GLN A 92 1.68 7.51 -8.28
CA GLN A 92 1.42 8.95 -8.43
C GLN A 92 1.41 9.69 -7.08
N ALA A 93 1.12 9.00 -5.97
CA ALA A 93 1.03 9.57 -4.64
C ALA A 93 2.39 9.57 -3.91
N GLY A 94 3.22 10.56 -4.26
CA GLY A 94 4.33 10.98 -3.40
C GLY A 94 5.63 10.22 -3.64
N ASN A 95 6.41 10.73 -4.59
CA ASN A 95 7.84 10.48 -4.75
C ASN A 95 8.64 11.03 -3.56
N THR A 96 8.44 10.44 -2.39
CA THR A 96 9.40 10.46 -1.29
C THR A 96 9.97 9.05 -1.20
N ALA A 97 11.29 8.93 -1.06
CA ALA A 97 12.04 7.70 -1.30
C ALA A 97 11.54 6.46 -0.51
N ASP A 98 10.76 6.65 0.55
CA ASP A 98 10.30 5.59 1.44
C ASP A 98 8.83 5.14 1.24
N ASN A 99 8.02 5.80 0.40
CA ASN A 99 6.58 5.49 0.27
C ASN A 99 6.14 5.02 -1.12
N ALA A 100 7.09 4.82 -2.04
CA ALA A 100 6.79 4.41 -3.41
C ALA A 100 6.65 2.89 -3.54
N LEU A 101 5.78 2.41 -4.44
CA LEU A 101 5.91 1.06 -4.97
C LEU A 101 7.18 1.03 -5.83
N ARG A 102 8.06 0.06 -5.55
CA ARG A 102 9.35 -0.17 -6.20
C ARG A 102 9.47 -1.62 -6.64
N GLY A 103 10.33 -1.90 -7.59
CA GLY A 103 10.39 -3.23 -8.17
C GLY A 103 11.24 -3.26 -9.43
N GLU A 104 11.71 -4.46 -9.72
CA GLU A 104 12.65 -4.74 -10.77
C GLU A 104 12.28 -6.04 -11.44
N ILE A 105 12.55 -6.12 -12.74
CA ILE A 105 12.32 -7.30 -13.54
C ILE A 105 13.51 -7.53 -14.44
N SER A 106 13.97 -8.77 -14.46
CA SER A 106 14.87 -9.32 -15.45
C SER A 106 14.11 -10.30 -16.32
N GLY A 107 14.76 -10.79 -17.38
CA GLY A 107 14.17 -11.85 -18.19
C GLY A 107 13.81 -13.10 -17.38
N THR A 108 14.43 -13.37 -16.23
CA THR A 108 14.22 -14.64 -15.51
C THR A 108 13.71 -14.47 -14.09
N ALA A 109 13.65 -13.25 -13.57
CA ALA A 109 13.27 -13.00 -12.19
C ALA A 109 12.63 -11.61 -12.05
N PHE A 110 11.81 -11.43 -11.02
CA PHE A 110 11.23 -10.14 -10.67
C PHE A 110 11.13 -10.00 -9.15
N ILE A 111 11.03 -8.76 -8.70
CA ILE A 111 10.77 -8.41 -7.31
C ILE A 111 10.01 -7.10 -7.20
N PHE A 112 9.06 -7.02 -6.27
CA PHE A 112 8.23 -5.84 -5.99
C PHE A 112 8.23 -5.55 -4.48
N TYR A 113 8.26 -4.27 -4.15
CA TYR A 113 8.27 -3.74 -2.80
C TYR A 113 7.27 -2.60 -2.70
N ALA A 114 6.44 -2.58 -1.67
CA ALA A 114 5.60 -1.43 -1.38
C ALA A 114 5.55 -1.19 0.12
N ARG A 115 5.60 0.08 0.50
CA ARG A 115 5.32 0.44 1.89
C ARG A 115 3.84 0.26 2.19
N LEU A 116 3.54 -0.32 3.34
CA LEU A 116 2.17 -0.43 3.84
C LEU A 116 1.65 0.95 4.31
N PRO A 117 0.53 1.46 3.78
CA PRO A 117 -0.08 2.73 4.18
C PRO A 117 -0.35 2.90 5.68
N SER A 118 -0.51 1.81 6.43
CA SER A 118 -0.65 1.86 7.90
C SER A 118 0.63 2.22 8.64
N LYS A 119 1.79 2.23 7.95
CA LYS A 119 3.11 2.39 8.54
C LYS A 119 3.63 3.82 8.38
N PRO A 120 4.40 4.36 9.34
CA PRO A 120 4.84 5.76 9.33
C PRO A 120 5.78 6.03 8.17
N ALA A 121 5.71 7.17 7.47
CA ALA A 121 6.57 7.41 6.30
C ALA A 121 8.08 7.54 6.61
N ALA A 122 8.44 7.91 7.85
CA ALA A 122 9.82 8.15 8.27
C ALA A 122 10.36 6.97 9.10
N GLY A 123 11.56 6.50 8.74
CA GLY A 123 12.15 5.28 9.31
C GLY A 123 11.45 4.04 8.75
N VAL A 124 12.21 2.96 8.54
CA VAL A 124 11.63 1.70 8.08
C VAL A 124 12.04 0.58 9.03
N ALA A 125 11.05 -0.06 9.64
CA ALA A 125 11.25 -1.24 10.48
C ALA A 125 10.98 -2.52 9.69
N ALA A 126 11.38 -3.66 10.25
CA ALA A 126 10.96 -4.96 9.75
C ALA A 126 9.42 -5.03 9.71
N GLY A 127 8.88 -5.49 8.58
CA GLY A 127 7.45 -5.62 8.33
C GLY A 127 6.70 -4.31 8.09
N ASP A 128 7.41 -3.23 7.79
CA ASP A 128 6.79 -2.01 7.26
C ASP A 128 6.59 -2.04 5.74
N ILE A 129 7.36 -2.88 5.06
CA ILE A 129 7.31 -3.08 3.61
C ILE A 129 6.73 -4.45 3.34
N TYR A 130 5.86 -4.51 2.34
CA TYR A 130 5.41 -5.73 1.74
C TYR A 130 6.24 -6.03 0.48
N CYS A 131 6.71 -7.26 0.36
CA CYS A 131 7.54 -7.71 -0.74
C CYS A 131 6.92 -8.94 -1.42
N VAL A 132 7.06 -8.99 -2.75
CA VAL A 132 6.69 -10.12 -3.59
C VAL A 132 7.82 -10.40 -4.56
N ASP A 133 8.22 -11.66 -4.71
CA ASP A 133 9.29 -12.05 -5.63
C ASP A 133 8.91 -13.20 -6.57
N SER A 134 9.82 -13.47 -7.52
CA SER A 134 9.69 -14.54 -8.51
C SER A 134 9.96 -15.95 -7.99
N VAL A 135 10.59 -16.11 -6.82
CA VAL A 135 10.81 -17.44 -6.20
C VAL A 135 9.62 -17.91 -5.39
N GLY A 136 8.74 -16.98 -5.04
CA GLY A 136 7.39 -17.24 -4.62
C GLY A 136 7.00 -16.65 -3.28
N TYR A 137 7.84 -15.81 -2.71
CA TYR A 137 7.56 -15.08 -1.48
C TYR A 137 6.49 -14.02 -1.71
N SER A 138 5.65 -13.83 -0.70
CA SER A 138 4.66 -12.77 -0.63
C SER A 138 4.39 -12.47 0.83
N GLY A 139 4.88 -11.35 1.33
CA GLY A 139 4.84 -11.07 2.76
C GLY A 139 5.58 -9.81 3.19
N PRO A 140 5.47 -9.44 4.49
CA PRO A 140 6.28 -8.39 5.07
C PRO A 140 7.77 -8.72 5.02
N THR A 141 8.63 -7.72 4.87
CA THR A 141 10.09 -7.90 4.95
C THR A 141 10.50 -8.32 6.37
N LYS A 142 11.46 -9.24 6.49
CA LYS A 142 11.93 -9.73 7.80
C LYS A 142 12.98 -8.82 8.42
N THR A 143 13.68 -8.06 7.57
CA THR A 143 14.68 -7.08 7.98
C THR A 143 14.19 -5.65 7.72
N PRO A 144 14.72 -4.66 8.46
CA PRO A 144 14.53 -3.25 8.13
C PRO A 144 15.15 -2.95 6.77
N VAL A 145 14.33 -2.56 5.80
CA VAL A 145 14.75 -2.21 4.45
C VAL A 145 14.39 -0.76 4.23
N THR A 146 15.34 0.13 3.95
CA THR A 146 14.94 1.45 3.43
C THR A 146 14.73 1.34 1.93
N LEU A 147 13.59 1.81 1.42
CA LEU A 147 13.33 1.77 -0.02
C LEU A 147 14.38 2.57 -0.79
N ALA A 148 15.00 3.58 -0.18
CA ALA A 148 16.12 4.32 -0.74
C ALA A 148 17.44 3.51 -0.84
N SER A 149 17.80 2.71 0.18
CA SER A 149 19.10 2.00 0.26
C SER A 149 19.11 0.61 -0.38
N HIS A 150 17.95 -0.05 -0.52
CA HIS A 150 17.89 -1.35 -1.21
C HIS A 150 18.07 -1.26 -2.73
N PHE A 151 18.07 -0.05 -3.28
CA PHE A 151 18.41 0.21 -4.69
C PHE A 151 19.87 0.64 -4.88
N SER A 152 20.59 0.95 -3.80
CA SER A 152 22.01 1.33 -3.86
C SER A 152 22.96 0.19 -3.44
N THR A 153 22.44 -0.85 -2.80
CA THR A 153 23.22 -2.06 -2.50
C THR A 153 22.79 -3.17 -3.46
N THR A 154 23.69 -3.49 -4.38
CA THR A 154 23.52 -4.45 -5.48
C THR A 154 23.26 -5.90 -5.05
N ALA A 155 23.17 -6.19 -3.75
CA ALA A 155 23.08 -7.55 -3.21
C ALA A 155 21.69 -8.17 -3.39
N ASP A 156 20.60 -7.44 -3.08
CA ASP A 156 19.23 -7.98 -3.18
C ASP A 156 18.63 -7.85 -4.60
N LEU A 157 19.10 -6.86 -5.37
CA LEU A 157 18.88 -6.82 -6.83
C LEU A 157 19.56 -8.00 -7.55
N ALA A 158 20.71 -8.48 -7.04
CA ALA A 158 21.40 -9.62 -7.64
C ALA A 158 20.68 -10.95 -7.41
N THR A 159 19.91 -11.07 -6.33
CA THR A 159 19.21 -12.33 -5.99
C THR A 159 17.73 -12.34 -6.37
N PHE A 160 17.09 -11.18 -6.58
CA PHE A 160 15.65 -11.07 -6.83
C PHE A 160 14.80 -11.81 -5.77
N THR A 161 15.22 -11.76 -4.51
CA THR A 161 14.55 -12.42 -3.38
C THR A 161 14.18 -11.43 -2.28
N CYS A 162 13.01 -11.61 -1.69
CA CYS A 162 12.58 -10.77 -0.57
C CYS A 162 13.43 -11.03 0.71
N PRO A 163 13.88 -9.96 1.40
CA PRO A 163 14.71 -10.06 2.59
C PRO A 163 13.94 -10.30 3.91
#